data_AF-A0A9D5BJ56-F1
#
_entry.id   AF-A0A9D5BJ56-F1
#
_cell.length_a   1.000
_cell.length_b   1.000
_cell.length_c   1.000
_cell.angle_alpha   90.00
_cell.angle_beta   90.00
_cell.angle_gamma   90.00
#
_symmetry.space_group_name_H-M   'P 1'
#
loop_
_entity.id
_entity.type
_entity.pdbx_description
1 polymer ?
#
loop_
_entity_poly.entity_id
_entity_poly.type
_entity_poly.pdbx_seq_one_letter_code
_entity_poly.pdbx_strand_id
1 'polypeptide(L)'
;LERSRRRLELLLEDVACDYDPLDYYETADQLLEPLLLCYESLQSYGSGVLADGRLADLIRRVATFGMVLMKLDLRQESGRHADTLDAITTYLDMGTYSEWDEEKKLDFLTRELKGKRPLVPVSIEVPADVKEVLDTFQIAAELGSDSLGAYVISMASSASDVLAVELLQKDARLAATGELGRACPGGTLRVVPLFETVKDLREAGSVIRKLLSIDWYHEHVIKNHNGHQEVPF
;
A
#
# COMPACT_ATOMS: atom_id res chain seq x y z
N LEU A 1 -21.54 -16.94 -0.40
CA LEU A 1 -21.34 -16.29 0.91
C LEU A 1 -20.80 -17.24 1.98
N GLU A 2 -21.44 -18.37 2.29
CA GLU A 2 -20.92 -19.31 3.31
C GLU A 2 -19.52 -19.85 3.00
N ARG A 3 -19.29 -20.27 1.74
CA ARG A 3 -17.96 -20.71 1.29
C ARG A 3 -16.91 -19.60 1.35
N SER A 4 -17.29 -18.36 1.03
CA SER A 4 -16.43 -17.18 1.17
C SER A 4 -16.04 -16.93 2.63
N ARG A 5 -17.00 -17.02 3.56
CA ARG A 5 -16.73 -16.94 5.00
C ARG A 5 -15.81 -18.07 5.45
N ARG A 6 -16.12 -19.32 5.06
CA ARG A 6 -15.33 -20.49 5.47
C ARG A 6 -13.91 -20.43 4.95
N ARG A 7 -13.69 -19.92 3.74
CA ARG A 7 -12.35 -19.65 3.22
C ARG A 7 -11.58 -18.66 4.09
N LEU A 8 -12.20 -17.55 4.49
CA LEU A 8 -11.55 -16.57 5.38
C LEU A 8 -11.18 -17.18 6.74
N GLU A 9 -12.06 -18.02 7.31
CA GLU A 9 -11.75 -18.77 8.53
C GLU A 9 -10.53 -19.69 8.35
N LEU A 10 -10.45 -20.42 7.22
CA LEU A 10 -9.31 -21.30 6.92
C LEU A 10 -8.00 -20.52 6.73
N LEU A 11 -8.05 -19.35 6.08
CA LEU A 11 -6.88 -18.48 5.92
C LEU A 11 -6.36 -17.97 7.27
N LEU A 12 -7.23 -17.68 8.23
CA LEU A 12 -6.83 -17.27 9.58
C LEU A 12 -6.18 -18.42 10.37
N GLU A 13 -6.53 -19.67 10.05
CA GLU A 13 -5.97 -20.87 10.66
C GLU A 13 -4.72 -21.38 9.91
N ASP A 14 -4.26 -20.67 8.88
CA ASP A 14 -3.17 -21.07 7.98
C ASP A 14 -3.41 -22.44 7.31
N VAL A 15 -4.68 -22.72 7.01
CA VAL A 15 -5.15 -23.96 6.37
C VAL A 15 -5.45 -23.70 4.90
N ALA A 16 -4.91 -24.56 4.03
CA ALA A 16 -5.19 -24.51 2.60
C ALA A 16 -6.70 -24.63 2.30
N CYS A 17 -7.19 -23.81 1.37
CA CYS A 17 -8.58 -23.84 0.93
C CYS A 17 -8.68 -24.50 -0.45
N ASP A 18 -9.26 -25.70 -0.51
CA ASP A 18 -9.45 -26.48 -1.75
C ASP A 18 -10.75 -26.12 -2.51
N TYR A 19 -11.37 -24.98 -2.19
CA TYR A 19 -12.57 -24.55 -2.93
C TYR A 19 -12.20 -24.07 -4.33
N ASP A 20 -13.07 -24.37 -5.30
CA ASP A 20 -12.97 -23.80 -6.63
C ASP A 20 -13.04 -22.25 -6.53
N PRO A 21 -12.20 -21.49 -7.24
CA PRO A 21 -12.28 -20.03 -7.25
C PRO A 21 -13.67 -19.47 -7.60
N LEU A 22 -14.51 -20.23 -8.31
CA LEU A 22 -15.90 -19.86 -8.63
C LEU A 22 -16.86 -20.03 -7.45
N ASP A 23 -16.44 -20.74 -6.41
CA ASP A 23 -17.29 -21.08 -5.26
C ASP A 23 -17.27 -20.01 -4.15
N TYR A 24 -16.43 -18.98 -4.28
CA TYR A 24 -16.33 -17.88 -3.34
C TYR A 24 -16.06 -16.54 -4.02
N TYR A 25 -16.27 -15.45 -3.28
CA TYR A 25 -15.94 -14.10 -3.70
C TYR A 25 -14.62 -13.70 -3.05
N GLU A 26 -13.66 -13.26 -3.86
CA GLU A 26 -12.40 -12.65 -3.44
C GLU A 26 -12.51 -11.14 -3.33
N THR A 27 -13.20 -10.51 -4.29
CA THR A 27 -13.32 -9.06 -4.37
C THR A 27 -14.75 -8.59 -4.10
N ALA A 28 -14.89 -7.34 -3.67
CA ALA A 28 -16.19 -6.71 -3.50
C ALA A 28 -16.96 -6.67 -4.82
N ASP A 29 -16.28 -6.45 -5.94
CA ASP A 29 -16.89 -6.39 -7.28
C ASP A 29 -17.53 -7.72 -7.69
N GLN A 30 -16.87 -8.85 -7.41
CA GLN A 30 -17.44 -10.17 -7.68
C GLN A 30 -18.73 -10.42 -6.88
N LEU A 31 -18.83 -9.86 -5.67
CA LEU A 31 -20.06 -9.92 -4.87
C LEU A 31 -21.10 -8.89 -5.33
N LEU A 32 -20.69 -7.69 -5.76
CA LEU A 32 -21.58 -6.63 -6.21
C LEU A 32 -22.26 -6.97 -7.55
N GLU A 33 -21.54 -7.59 -8.49
CA GLU A 33 -22.06 -7.93 -9.81
C GLU A 33 -23.40 -8.70 -9.75
N PRO A 34 -23.52 -9.85 -9.06
CA PRO A 34 -24.80 -10.54 -8.96
C PRO A 34 -25.86 -9.77 -8.18
N LEU A 35 -25.47 -8.94 -7.20
CA LEU A 35 -26.41 -8.11 -6.42
C LEU A 35 -27.03 -7.00 -7.27
N LEU A 36 -26.22 -6.33 -8.08
CA LEU A 36 -26.65 -5.29 -9.02
C LEU A 36 -27.53 -5.88 -10.12
N LEU A 37 -27.19 -7.07 -10.64
CA LEU A 37 -28.04 -7.79 -11.60
C LEU A 37 -29.45 -8.07 -11.03
N CYS A 38 -29.53 -8.50 -9.76
CA CYS A 38 -30.81 -8.69 -9.08
C CYS A 38 -31.57 -7.37 -8.90
N TYR A 39 -30.86 -6.30 -8.57
CA TYR A 39 -31.43 -4.97 -8.38
C TYR A 39 -32.04 -4.43 -9.68
N GLU A 40 -31.28 -4.48 -10.79
CA GLU A 40 -31.73 -4.04 -12.11
C GLU A 40 -32.93 -4.84 -12.62
N SER A 41 -32.93 -6.16 -12.38
CA SER A 41 -34.06 -7.02 -12.72
C SER A 41 -35.32 -6.61 -11.95
N LEU A 42 -35.23 -6.46 -10.61
CA LEU A 42 -36.39 -6.07 -9.80
C LEU A 42 -36.93 -4.69 -10.18
N GLN A 43 -36.06 -3.74 -10.50
CA GLN A 43 -36.49 -2.42 -10.98
C GLN A 43 -37.21 -2.53 -12.33
N SER A 44 -36.69 -3.32 -13.26
CA SER A 44 -37.24 -3.47 -14.62
C SER A 44 -38.61 -4.15 -14.65
N TYR A 45 -38.90 -5.06 -13.71
CA TYR A 45 -40.18 -5.78 -13.61
C TYR A 45 -41.18 -5.18 -12.61
N GLY A 46 -41.01 -3.90 -12.24
CA GLY A 46 -41.98 -3.17 -11.41
C GLY A 46 -41.96 -3.54 -9.92
N SER A 47 -40.92 -4.22 -9.45
CA SER A 47 -40.71 -4.62 -8.05
C SER A 47 -39.72 -3.70 -7.32
N GLY A 48 -39.66 -2.42 -7.68
CA GLY A 48 -38.68 -1.46 -7.14
C GLY A 48 -38.70 -1.31 -5.62
N VAL A 49 -39.87 -1.45 -4.98
CA VAL A 49 -39.99 -1.43 -3.50
C VAL A 49 -39.16 -2.55 -2.84
N LEU A 50 -39.06 -3.73 -3.48
CA LEU A 50 -38.22 -4.82 -3.00
C LEU A 50 -36.73 -4.54 -3.27
N ALA A 51 -36.42 -3.96 -4.43
CA ALA A 51 -35.05 -3.59 -4.82
C ALA A 51 -34.47 -2.55 -3.84
N ASP A 52 -35.23 -1.51 -3.52
CA ASP A 52 -34.83 -0.38 -2.68
C ASP A 52 -34.85 -0.69 -1.17
N GLY A 53 -35.27 -1.90 -0.79
CA GLY A 53 -35.24 -2.38 0.58
C GLY A 53 -33.88 -3.02 0.95
N ARG A 54 -33.96 -4.25 1.48
CA ARG A 54 -32.78 -4.97 2.01
C ARG A 54 -31.69 -5.23 0.96
N LEU A 55 -32.05 -5.31 -0.32
CA LEU A 55 -31.09 -5.50 -1.39
C LEU A 55 -30.22 -4.25 -1.58
N ALA A 56 -30.83 -3.07 -1.69
CA ALA A 56 -30.10 -1.80 -1.72
C ALA A 56 -29.23 -1.60 -0.46
N ASP A 57 -29.72 -1.97 0.72
CA ASP A 57 -28.92 -1.92 1.95
C ASP A 57 -27.70 -2.85 1.89
N LEU A 58 -27.85 -4.04 1.34
CA LEU A 58 -26.73 -4.97 1.16
C LEU A 58 -25.72 -4.43 0.14
N ILE A 59 -26.18 -3.90 -0.99
CA ILE A 59 -25.31 -3.27 -2.01
C ILE A 59 -24.52 -2.13 -1.38
N ARG A 60 -25.18 -1.24 -0.62
CA ARG A 60 -24.52 -0.13 0.09
C ARG A 60 -23.48 -0.62 1.08
N ARG A 61 -23.78 -1.68 1.84
CA ARG A 61 -22.83 -2.29 2.79
C ARG A 61 -21.62 -2.86 2.09
N VAL A 62 -21.80 -3.61 1.00
CA VAL A 62 -20.67 -4.15 0.23
C VAL A 62 -19.85 -3.02 -0.40
N ALA A 63 -20.49 -1.99 -0.93
CA ALA A 63 -19.80 -0.83 -1.48
C ALA A 63 -19.04 0.00 -0.42
N THR A 64 -19.53 0.01 0.83
CA THR A 64 -18.92 0.78 1.93
C THR A 64 -17.80 0.01 2.64
N PHE A 65 -18.03 -1.27 2.93
CA PHE A 65 -17.14 -2.10 3.77
C PHE A 65 -16.27 -3.06 2.96
N GLY A 66 -16.61 -3.29 1.69
CA GLY A 66 -15.93 -4.26 0.84
C GLY A 66 -15.92 -5.66 1.46
N MET A 67 -14.81 -6.37 1.26
CA MET A 67 -14.57 -7.71 1.81
C MET A 67 -13.74 -7.69 3.11
N VAL A 68 -13.17 -6.54 3.47
CA VAL A 68 -12.20 -6.40 4.59
C VAL A 68 -12.71 -5.56 5.76
N LEU A 69 -13.97 -5.09 5.70
CA LEU A 69 -14.64 -4.23 6.68
C LEU A 69 -14.03 -2.83 6.80
N MET A 70 -12.74 -2.75 7.13
CA MET A 70 -11.97 -1.53 7.21
C MET A 70 -10.58 -1.78 6.65
N LYS A 71 -10.03 -0.80 5.92
CA LYS A 71 -8.63 -0.82 5.54
C LYS A 71 -7.77 -0.41 6.72
N LEU A 72 -6.63 -1.05 6.89
CA LEU A 72 -5.68 -0.71 7.94
C LEU A 72 -4.61 0.23 7.40
N ASP A 73 -4.38 1.35 8.09
CA ASP A 73 -3.25 2.22 7.81
C ASP A 73 -2.01 1.73 8.55
N LEU A 74 -0.88 1.68 7.86
CA LEU A 74 0.42 1.41 8.46
C LEU A 74 1.03 2.73 8.92
N ARG A 75 1.74 2.72 10.05
CA ARG A 75 2.45 3.91 10.56
C ARG A 75 3.80 3.53 11.11
N GLN A 76 4.83 4.25 10.69
CA GLN A 76 6.20 4.11 11.20
C GLN A 76 6.92 5.47 11.17
N GLU A 77 7.95 5.66 11.98
CA GLU A 77 8.74 6.90 11.98
C GLU A 77 9.78 6.96 10.85
N SER A 78 10.04 8.16 10.33
CA SER A 78 11.00 8.44 9.24
C SER A 78 12.42 7.92 9.53
N GLY A 79 12.86 8.01 10.78
CA GLY A 79 14.18 7.53 11.23
C GLY A 79 14.40 6.04 10.95
N ARG A 80 13.36 5.21 11.17
CA ARG A 80 13.41 3.76 10.91
C ARG A 80 13.62 3.44 9.43
N HIS A 81 13.05 4.25 8.54
CA HIS A 81 13.27 4.12 7.11
C HIS A 81 14.69 4.51 6.72
N ALA A 82 15.23 5.58 7.32
CA ALA A 82 16.60 5.99 7.12
C ALA A 82 17.61 4.94 7.62
N ASP A 83 17.40 4.37 8.81
CA ASP A 83 18.23 3.29 9.37
C ASP A 83 18.18 2.02 8.49
N THR A 84 17.01 1.72 7.93
CA THR A 84 16.83 0.61 7.00
C THR A 84 17.63 0.85 5.71
N LEU A 85 17.55 2.06 5.15
CA LEU A 85 18.34 2.43 3.98
C LEU A 85 19.84 2.44 4.28
N ASP A 86 20.27 2.84 5.47
CA ASP A 86 21.67 2.77 5.90
C ASP A 86 22.21 1.35 5.88
N ALA A 87 21.46 0.40 6.44
CA ALA A 87 21.84 -1.00 6.44
C ALA A 87 21.99 -1.54 5.00
N ILE A 88 21.04 -1.19 4.12
CA ILE A 88 21.05 -1.59 2.71
C ILE A 88 22.23 -0.96 1.95
N THR A 89 22.42 0.36 2.05
CA THR A 89 23.48 1.05 1.30
C THR A 89 24.87 0.68 1.81
N THR A 90 25.02 0.43 3.11
CA THR A 90 26.28 -0.06 3.69
C THR A 90 26.59 -1.47 3.20
N TYR A 91 25.62 -2.38 3.20
CA TYR A 91 25.81 -3.75 2.68
C TYR A 91 26.20 -3.76 1.19
N LEU A 92 25.68 -2.81 0.41
CA LEU A 92 25.95 -2.69 -1.02
C LEU A 92 27.22 -1.87 -1.35
N ASP A 93 28.05 -1.53 -0.35
CA ASP A 93 29.25 -0.69 -0.50
C ASP A 93 28.98 0.68 -1.14
N MET A 94 27.80 1.26 -0.88
CA MET A 94 27.38 2.58 -1.40
C MET A 94 27.61 3.72 -0.39
N GLY A 95 27.96 3.37 0.86
CA GLY A 95 28.12 4.28 2.00
C GLY A 95 26.88 4.37 2.88
N THR A 96 26.87 5.31 3.81
CA THR A 96 25.78 5.51 4.78
C THR A 96 24.78 6.54 4.26
N TYR A 97 23.53 6.13 4.03
CA TYR A 97 22.46 6.98 3.49
C TYR A 97 22.16 8.21 4.37
N SER A 98 22.14 8.07 5.69
CA SER A 98 21.82 9.12 6.65
C SER A 98 22.85 10.25 6.66
N GLU A 99 24.11 9.96 6.33
CA GLU A 99 25.21 10.93 6.20
C GLU A 99 25.13 11.76 4.91
N TRP A 100 24.28 11.37 3.95
CA TRP A 100 24.12 12.11 2.71
C TRP A 100 23.29 13.38 2.92
N ASP A 101 23.62 14.42 2.15
CA ASP A 101 22.75 15.58 2.03
C ASP A 101 21.45 15.21 1.28
N GLU A 102 20.45 16.08 1.40
CA GLU A 102 19.13 15.84 0.82
C GLU A 102 19.17 15.70 -0.71
N GLU A 103 20.05 16.41 -1.40
CA GLU A 103 20.16 16.31 -2.86
C GLU A 103 20.66 14.93 -3.28
N LYS A 104 21.72 14.43 -2.63
CA LYS A 104 22.26 13.09 -2.87
C LYS A 104 21.26 12.00 -2.51
N LYS A 105 20.47 12.17 -1.44
CA LYS A 105 19.38 11.25 -1.09
C LYS A 105 18.34 11.18 -2.21
N LEU A 106 17.86 12.33 -2.67
CA LEU A 106 16.84 12.39 -3.73
C LEU A 106 17.34 11.81 -5.05
N ASP A 107 18.60 12.07 -5.42
CA ASP A 107 19.22 11.50 -6.62
C ASP A 107 19.31 9.97 -6.55
N PHE A 108 19.79 9.44 -5.43
CA PHE A 108 19.84 7.99 -5.19
C PHE A 108 18.44 7.38 -5.27
N LEU A 109 17.49 7.89 -4.50
CA LEU A 109 16.13 7.36 -4.42
C LEU A 109 15.45 7.39 -5.80
N THR A 110 15.51 8.52 -6.50
CA THR A 110 14.90 8.65 -7.83
C THR A 110 15.52 7.69 -8.84
N ARG A 111 16.85 7.46 -8.78
CA ARG A 111 17.53 6.50 -9.64
C ARG A 111 17.09 5.07 -9.37
N GLU A 112 17.07 4.64 -8.11
CA GLU A 112 16.66 3.28 -7.76
C GLU A 112 15.15 3.07 -8.00
N LEU A 113 14.32 4.10 -7.80
CA LEU A 113 12.89 4.11 -8.11
C LEU A 113 12.59 3.98 -9.61
N LYS A 114 13.46 4.48 -10.49
CA LYS A 114 13.39 4.24 -11.95
C LYS A 114 13.92 2.86 -12.36
N GLY A 115 14.75 2.23 -11.53
CA GLY A 115 15.31 0.89 -11.78
C GLY A 115 14.24 -0.20 -11.88
N LYS A 116 14.59 -1.38 -12.42
CA LYS A 116 13.68 -2.54 -12.50
C LYS A 116 14.11 -3.73 -11.65
N ARG A 117 15.31 -3.66 -11.06
CA ARG A 117 15.86 -4.70 -10.20
C ARG A 117 15.44 -4.44 -8.75
N PRO A 118 15.26 -5.50 -7.94
CA PRO A 118 15.29 -5.36 -6.49
C PRO A 118 16.64 -4.76 -6.04
N LEU A 119 16.55 -3.86 -5.07
CA LEU A 119 17.65 -3.25 -4.35
C LEU A 119 18.08 -4.13 -3.18
N VAL A 120 17.15 -4.67 -2.38
CA VAL A 120 17.48 -5.44 -1.18
C VAL A 120 17.86 -6.88 -1.54
N PRO A 121 19.09 -7.33 -1.23
CA PRO A 121 19.48 -8.71 -1.45
C PRO A 121 18.77 -9.66 -0.49
N VAL A 122 18.30 -10.81 -0.99
CA VAL A 122 17.65 -11.85 -0.16
C VAL A 122 18.56 -12.37 0.98
N SER A 123 19.87 -12.30 0.78
CA SER A 123 20.90 -12.74 1.73
C SER A 123 21.36 -11.66 2.70
N ILE A 124 20.72 -10.48 2.75
CA ILE A 124 21.14 -9.41 3.64
C ILE A 124 20.90 -9.80 5.11
N GLU A 125 21.94 -9.70 5.94
CA GLU A 125 21.82 -9.85 7.38
C GLU A 125 21.73 -8.45 8.01
N VAL A 126 20.61 -8.17 8.67
CA VAL A 126 20.33 -6.86 9.27
C VAL A 126 19.90 -7.01 10.74
N PRO A 127 20.05 -5.95 11.55
CA PRO A 127 19.54 -5.93 12.92
C PRO A 127 18.02 -6.18 12.97
N ALA A 128 17.52 -6.67 14.11
CA ALA A 128 16.10 -6.99 14.30
C ALA A 128 15.15 -5.81 14.00
N ASP A 129 15.59 -4.60 14.34
CA ASP A 129 14.88 -3.36 14.06
C ASP A 129 14.70 -3.08 12.57
N VAL A 130 15.76 -3.24 11.78
CA VAL A 130 15.70 -3.09 10.32
C VAL A 130 14.89 -4.23 9.69
N LYS A 131 15.06 -5.44 10.22
CA LYS A 131 14.31 -6.62 9.76
C LYS A 131 12.81 -6.42 9.90
N GLU A 132 12.35 -5.86 11.03
CA GLU A 132 10.93 -5.58 11.26
C GLU A 132 10.35 -4.64 10.17
N VAL A 133 11.09 -3.60 9.78
CA VAL A 133 10.65 -2.67 8.71
C VAL A 133 10.53 -3.40 7.37
N LEU A 134 11.53 -4.22 7.02
CA LEU A 134 11.54 -5.00 5.78
C LEU A 134 10.39 -6.03 5.76
N ASP A 135 10.21 -6.78 6.84
CA ASP A 135 9.16 -7.78 6.99
C ASP A 135 7.77 -7.12 6.90
N THR A 136 7.59 -5.92 7.47
CA THR A 136 6.35 -5.13 7.34
C THR A 136 6.06 -4.75 5.88
N PHE A 137 7.06 -4.32 5.10
CA PHE A 137 6.87 -4.03 3.68
C PHE A 137 6.61 -5.28 2.84
N GLN A 138 7.18 -6.43 3.20
CA GLN A 138 6.88 -7.72 2.55
C GLN A 138 5.42 -8.11 2.76
N ILE A 139 4.92 -8.08 4.00
CA ILE A 139 3.50 -8.33 4.31
C ILE A 139 2.60 -7.32 3.58
N ALA A 140 2.99 -6.04 3.55
CA ALA A 140 2.22 -5.02 2.82
C ALA A 140 2.14 -5.30 1.31
N ALA A 141 3.21 -5.82 0.72
CA ALA A 141 3.23 -6.23 -0.69
C ALA A 141 2.32 -7.42 -0.96
N GLU A 142 2.22 -8.38 -0.04
CA GLU A 142 1.35 -9.56 -0.15
C GLU A 142 -0.13 -9.21 0.01
N LEU A 143 -0.48 -8.34 0.96
CA LEU A 143 -1.87 -7.96 1.24
C LEU A 143 -2.43 -6.94 0.24
N GLY A 144 -1.59 -6.02 -0.22
CA GLY A 144 -1.94 -4.99 -1.20
C GLY A 144 -2.94 -3.93 -0.71
N SER A 145 -3.25 -2.98 -1.61
CA SER A 145 -4.09 -1.80 -1.34
C SER A 145 -5.58 -2.08 -1.11
N ASP A 146 -6.03 -3.32 -1.26
CA ASP A 146 -7.42 -3.70 -0.99
C ASP A 146 -7.65 -3.92 0.51
N SER A 147 -6.63 -4.42 1.21
CA SER A 147 -6.64 -4.64 2.66
C SER A 147 -6.04 -3.48 3.45
N LEU A 148 -5.11 -2.75 2.83
CA LEU A 148 -4.35 -1.68 3.46
C LEU A 148 -4.70 -0.31 2.88
N GLY A 149 -4.67 0.72 3.72
CA GLY A 149 -5.00 2.09 3.37
C GLY A 149 -3.75 2.91 3.01
N ALA A 150 -3.41 3.86 3.87
CA ALA A 150 -2.23 4.70 3.77
C ALA A 150 -1.03 4.09 4.51
N TYR A 151 0.17 4.46 4.08
CA TYR A 151 1.39 4.34 4.87
C TYR A 151 1.75 5.73 5.43
N VAL A 152 1.54 5.93 6.72
CA VAL A 152 1.80 7.18 7.43
C VAL A 152 3.23 7.22 7.92
N ILE A 153 3.96 8.27 7.54
CA ILE A 153 5.33 8.54 8.01
C ILE A 153 5.28 9.52 9.17
N SER A 154 5.51 9.02 10.38
CA SER A 154 5.64 9.87 11.58
C SER A 154 6.95 10.63 11.53
N MET A 155 6.98 11.83 12.13
CA MET A 155 8.18 12.67 12.16
C MET A 155 8.76 12.95 10.76
N ALA A 156 7.90 13.10 9.75
CA ALA A 156 8.33 13.46 8.41
C ALA A 156 8.84 14.91 8.38
N SER A 157 9.93 15.15 7.67
CA SER A 157 10.61 16.45 7.63
C SER A 157 11.14 16.83 6.25
N SER A 158 11.28 15.88 5.32
CA SER A 158 11.93 16.06 4.02
C SER A 158 11.20 15.32 2.89
N ALA A 159 11.57 15.60 1.65
CA ALA A 159 11.01 14.89 0.50
C ALA A 159 11.60 13.48 0.37
N SER A 160 12.84 13.29 0.82
CA SER A 160 13.49 11.99 0.84
C SER A 160 12.81 11.00 1.80
N ASP A 161 12.17 11.46 2.88
CA ASP A 161 11.38 10.61 3.79
C ASP A 161 10.25 9.88 3.03
N VAL A 162 9.53 10.61 2.16
CA VAL A 162 8.46 10.03 1.34
C VAL A 162 9.02 9.07 0.29
N LEU A 163 10.06 9.48 -0.43
CA LEU A 163 10.66 8.64 -1.47
C LEU A 163 11.35 7.39 -0.91
N ALA A 164 11.83 7.42 0.33
CA ALA A 164 12.38 6.26 1.02
C ALA A 164 11.31 5.17 1.19
N VAL A 165 10.12 5.55 1.65
CA VAL A 165 8.99 4.62 1.77
C VAL A 165 8.53 4.12 0.40
N GLU A 166 8.45 4.98 -0.61
CA GLU A 166 8.13 4.55 -1.98
C GLU A 166 9.13 3.51 -2.50
N LEU A 167 10.42 3.68 -2.20
CA LEU A 167 11.46 2.75 -2.61
C LEU A 167 11.34 1.41 -1.90
N LEU A 168 11.12 1.41 -0.59
CA LEU A 168 10.94 0.18 0.20
C LEU A 168 9.67 -0.58 -0.20
N GLN A 169 8.55 0.13 -0.46
CA GLN A 169 7.33 -0.49 -0.99
C GLN A 169 7.57 -1.13 -2.35
N LYS A 170 8.22 -0.42 -3.27
CA LYS A 170 8.53 -0.93 -4.60
C LYS A 170 9.41 -2.18 -4.51
N ASP A 171 10.45 -2.12 -3.69
CA ASP A 171 11.42 -3.19 -3.54
C ASP A 171 10.76 -4.48 -3.02
N ALA A 172 10.00 -4.38 -1.93
CA ALA A 172 9.26 -5.50 -1.36
C ALA A 172 8.29 -6.13 -2.36
N ARG A 173 7.63 -5.31 -3.20
CA ARG A 173 6.73 -5.81 -4.25
C ARG A 173 7.49 -6.53 -5.37
N LEU A 174 8.70 -6.09 -5.72
CA LEU A 174 9.53 -6.80 -6.69
C LEU A 174 10.02 -8.15 -6.12
N ALA A 175 10.41 -8.18 -4.84
CA ALA A 175 10.80 -9.40 -4.15
C ALA A 175 9.63 -10.41 -4.08
N ALA A 176 8.47 -9.97 -3.56
CA ALA A 176 7.28 -10.81 -3.43
C ALA A 176 6.76 -11.30 -4.79
N THR A 177 6.84 -10.50 -5.85
CA THR A 177 6.48 -10.96 -7.21
C THR A 177 7.41 -12.08 -7.69
N GLY A 178 8.70 -12.00 -7.36
CA GLY A 178 9.68 -13.04 -7.67
C GLY A 178 9.40 -14.36 -6.93
N GLU A 179 9.02 -14.27 -5.66
CA GLU A 179 8.71 -15.43 -4.79
C GLU A 179 7.36 -16.08 -5.13
N LEU A 180 6.32 -15.27 -5.33
CA LEU A 180 4.96 -15.73 -5.63
C LEU A 180 4.78 -16.19 -7.08
N GLY A 181 5.70 -15.83 -7.97
CA GLY A 181 5.59 -16.10 -9.42
C GLY A 181 4.43 -15.38 -10.11
N ARG A 182 3.79 -14.42 -9.42
CA ARG A 182 2.67 -13.60 -9.92
C ARG A 182 2.79 -12.18 -9.35
N ALA A 183 2.16 -11.23 -10.02
CA ALA A 183 2.12 -9.85 -9.53
C ALA A 183 1.43 -9.76 -8.16
N CYS A 184 1.99 -8.94 -7.27
CA CYS A 184 1.36 -8.58 -6.00
C CYS A 184 -0.04 -7.99 -6.24
N PRO A 185 -1.03 -8.32 -5.39
CA PRO A 185 -2.36 -7.72 -5.49
C PRO A 185 -2.30 -6.20 -5.23
N GLY A 186 -3.25 -5.48 -5.83
CA GLY A 186 -3.37 -4.03 -5.69
C GLY A 186 -2.15 -3.23 -6.16
N GLY A 187 -2.08 -1.96 -5.75
CA GLY A 187 -0.96 -1.05 -6.00
C GLY A 187 -0.09 -0.83 -4.76
N THR A 188 0.85 0.12 -4.84
CA THR A 188 1.52 0.68 -3.65
C THR A 188 0.48 1.35 -2.74
N LEU A 189 0.77 1.42 -1.45
CA LEU A 189 -0.01 2.20 -0.50
C LEU A 189 0.28 3.68 -0.72
N ARG A 190 -0.72 4.52 -0.44
CA ARG A 190 -0.54 5.98 -0.46
C ARG A 190 0.42 6.37 0.64
N VAL A 191 1.53 7.01 0.31
CA VAL A 191 2.49 7.50 1.31
C VAL A 191 2.07 8.86 1.82
N VAL A 192 1.91 8.97 3.14
CA VAL A 192 1.32 10.12 3.83
C VAL A 192 2.32 10.68 4.83
N PRO A 193 3.01 11.80 4.54
CA PRO A 193 3.91 12.42 5.49
C PRO A 193 3.12 13.13 6.59
N LEU A 194 3.42 12.80 7.86
CA LEU A 194 2.87 13.46 9.03
C LEU A 194 3.91 14.43 9.61
N PHE A 195 3.66 15.72 9.42
CA PHE A 195 4.52 16.81 9.91
C PHE A 195 4.12 17.17 11.35
N GLU A 196 4.87 16.70 12.33
CA GLU A 196 4.46 16.78 13.75
C GLU A 196 5.05 17.98 14.49
N THR A 197 6.24 18.45 14.11
CA THR A 197 6.89 19.57 14.81
C THR A 197 6.49 20.92 14.23
N VAL A 198 6.60 21.99 15.04
CA VAL A 198 6.35 23.37 14.59
C VAL A 198 7.26 23.75 13.42
N LYS A 199 8.50 23.26 13.40
CA LYS A 199 9.42 23.50 12.30
C LYS A 199 8.94 22.80 11.04
N ASP A 200 8.57 21.53 11.15
CA ASP A 200 8.16 20.72 10.01
C ASP A 200 6.83 21.22 9.43
N LEU A 201 5.87 21.65 10.26
CA LEU A 201 4.63 22.27 9.79
C LEU A 201 4.87 23.56 9.00
N ARG A 202 5.87 24.37 9.37
CA ARG A 202 6.23 25.59 8.62
C ARG A 202 6.86 25.25 7.27
N GLU A 203 7.64 24.18 7.21
CA GLU A 203 8.32 23.73 5.99
C GLU A 203 7.49 22.76 5.14
N ALA A 204 6.37 22.22 5.65
CA ALA A 204 5.56 21.20 4.97
C ALA A 204 5.19 21.61 3.53
N GLY A 205 4.81 22.87 3.32
CA GLY A 205 4.49 23.38 1.99
C GLY A 205 5.69 23.39 1.04
N SER A 206 6.91 23.67 1.52
CA SER A 206 8.13 23.64 0.71
C SER A 206 8.53 22.21 0.38
N VAL A 207 8.42 21.30 1.36
CA VAL A 207 8.67 19.86 1.20
C VAL A 207 7.74 19.23 0.16
N ILE A 208 6.41 19.44 0.27
CA ILE A 208 5.45 18.88 -0.69
C ILE A 208 5.66 19.47 -2.10
N ARG A 209 5.97 20.76 -2.23
CA ARG A 209 6.29 21.35 -3.55
C ARG A 209 7.55 20.73 -4.16
N LYS A 210 8.59 20.51 -3.35
CA LYS A 210 9.82 19.85 -3.81
C LYS A 210 9.52 18.43 -4.26
N LEU A 211 8.80 17.67 -3.45
CA LEU A 211 8.40 16.30 -3.76
C LEU A 211 7.59 16.21 -5.06
N LEU A 212 6.57 17.06 -5.25
CA LEU A 212 5.76 17.10 -6.47
C LEU A 212 6.50 17.63 -7.70
N SER A 213 7.64 18.32 -7.53
CA SER A 213 8.50 18.75 -8.63
C SER A 213 9.39 17.63 -9.19
N ILE A 214 9.45 16.47 -8.51
CA ILE A 214 10.21 15.30 -8.96
C ILE A 214 9.35 14.55 -9.96
N ASP A 215 9.78 14.52 -11.23
CA ASP A 215 9.03 13.90 -12.34
C ASP A 215 8.53 12.49 -12.02
N TRP A 216 9.40 11.66 -11.44
CA TRP A 216 9.05 10.29 -11.09
C TRP A 216 7.89 10.23 -10.09
N TYR A 217 7.92 11.10 -9.06
CA TYR A 217 6.89 11.11 -8.03
C TYR A 217 5.57 11.65 -8.57
N HIS A 218 5.63 12.72 -9.35
CA HIS A 218 4.47 13.29 -10.01
C HIS A 218 3.75 12.26 -10.91
N GLU A 219 4.51 11.54 -11.76
CA GLU A 219 3.97 10.47 -12.59
C GLU A 219 3.43 9.30 -11.75
N HIS A 220 4.13 8.92 -10.68
CA HIS A 220 3.72 7.86 -9.76
C HIS A 220 2.36 8.17 -9.14
N VAL A 221 2.19 9.37 -8.57
CA VAL A 221 0.93 9.77 -7.92
C VAL A 221 -0.22 9.86 -8.91
N ILE A 222 0.01 10.36 -10.14
CA ILE A 222 -1.02 10.36 -11.19
C ILE A 222 -1.45 8.93 -11.54
N LYS A 223 -0.48 8.04 -11.77
CA LYS A 223 -0.73 6.69 -12.27
C LYS A 223 -1.33 5.77 -11.21
N ASN A 224 -0.83 5.83 -9.99
CA ASN A 224 -1.16 4.85 -8.93
C ASN A 224 -2.15 5.40 -7.90
N HIS A 225 -2.28 6.72 -7.78
CA HIS A 225 -3.09 7.38 -6.76
C HIS A 225 -4.04 8.45 -7.32
N ASN A 226 -4.34 8.37 -8.62
CA ASN A 226 -5.28 9.26 -9.32
C ASN A 226 -4.95 10.76 -9.16
N GLY A 227 -3.67 11.11 -9.01
CA GLY A 227 -3.23 12.49 -8.85
C GLY A 227 -3.48 13.07 -7.45
N HIS A 228 -3.77 12.25 -6.44
CA HIS A 228 -4.06 12.71 -5.08
C HIS A 228 -2.87 12.49 -4.14
N GLN A 229 -2.47 13.56 -3.46
CA GLN A 229 -1.57 13.52 -2.30
C GLN A 229 -2.38 13.76 -1.04
N GLU A 230 -2.19 12.91 -0.03
CA GLU A 230 -2.79 13.04 1.29
C GLU A 230 -1.75 13.55 2.29
N VAL A 231 -2.11 14.55 3.10
CA VAL A 231 -1.27 15.13 4.16
C VAL A 231 -2.19 15.40 5.36
N PRO A 232 -1.93 14.82 6.55
CA PRO A 232 -2.76 15.04 7.73
C PRO A 232 -2.44 16.40 8.35
N PHE A 233 -3.41 16.98 9.05
CA PHE A 233 -3.26 18.21 9.84
C PHE A 233 -3.26 17.90 11.34
#